data_AF-A0A811V8I8-F1
#
_entry.id   AF-A0A811V8I8-F1
#
_cell.length_a   1.000
_cell.length_b   1.000
_cell.length_c   1.000
_cell.angle_alpha   90.00
_cell.angle_beta   90.00
_cell.angle_gamma   90.00
#
_symmetry.space_group_name_H-M   'P 1'
#
loop_
_entity.id
_entity.type
_entity.pdbx_description
1 polymer ?
#
loop_
_entity_poly.entity_id
_entity_poly.type
_entity_poly.pdbx_seq_one_letter_code
_entity_poly.pdbx_strand_id
1 'polypeptide(L)'
;MQKPPIPPYKLSPEVQERIKQLQQRTQQDSGQRRRTAVLPKRTWIQRNPRLFQITFITTSLLILFSRPLYDVFIADPIPPPRGGAPPGHKLRKAKQRLRNYPVLLGKCADKAAIYAACVTRDLNVQHHICDKEFKQFSECVQKAAKEMKTKL
;
A
#
# COMPACT_ATOMS: atom_id res chain seq x y z
N MET A 1 -27.33 46.39 -17.30
CA MET A 1 -26.00 46.95 -17.65
C MET A 1 -25.22 45.91 -18.44
N GLN A 2 -25.26 45.97 -19.77
CA GLN A 2 -24.42 45.15 -20.65
C GLN A 2 -23.02 45.77 -20.71
N LYS A 3 -21.97 45.00 -20.40
CA LYS A 3 -20.57 45.40 -20.60
C LYS A 3 -20.22 45.29 -22.10
N PRO A 4 -19.56 46.30 -22.71
CA PRO A 4 -19.20 46.25 -24.11
C PRO A 4 -18.10 45.19 -24.38
N PRO A 5 -18.08 44.57 -25.57
CA PRO A 5 -17.09 43.55 -25.94
C PRO A 5 -15.70 44.18 -26.11
N ILE A 6 -14.72 43.60 -25.43
CA ILE A 6 -13.32 44.04 -25.46
C ILE A 6 -12.71 43.67 -26.82
N PRO A 7 -12.04 44.59 -27.54
CA PRO A 7 -11.44 44.29 -28.83
C PRO A 7 -10.24 43.34 -28.68
N PRO A 8 -9.95 42.50 -29.70
CA PRO A 8 -8.83 41.57 -29.65
C PRO A 8 -7.50 42.34 -29.59
N TYR A 9 -6.73 42.11 -28.52
CA TYR A 9 -5.41 42.71 -28.33
C TYR A 9 -4.44 42.15 -29.39
N LYS A 10 -3.93 43.02 -30.26
CA LYS A 10 -2.91 42.66 -31.26
C LYS A 10 -1.56 42.65 -30.57
N LEU A 11 -0.96 41.46 -30.48
CA LEU A 11 0.36 41.25 -29.89
C LEU A 11 1.42 41.92 -30.79
N SER A 12 2.23 42.80 -30.21
CA SER A 12 3.26 43.56 -30.93
C SER A 12 4.20 42.63 -31.72
N PRO A 13 4.56 42.97 -32.97
CA PRO A 13 5.34 42.09 -33.86
C PRO A 13 6.69 41.67 -33.27
N GLU A 14 7.35 42.53 -32.49
CA GLU A 14 8.62 42.20 -31.83
C GLU A 14 8.49 41.06 -30.81
N VAL A 15 7.38 41.01 -30.08
CA VAL A 15 7.12 39.94 -29.09
C VAL A 15 6.89 38.62 -29.81
N GLN A 16 6.20 38.67 -30.95
CA GLN A 16 5.94 37.50 -31.78
C GLN A 16 7.23 36.94 -32.39
N GLU A 17 8.16 37.81 -32.79
CA GLU A 17 9.48 37.41 -33.25
C GLU A 17 10.34 36.81 -32.14
N ARG A 18 10.34 37.38 -30.92
CA ARG A 18 11.07 36.76 -29.79
C ARG A 18 10.54 35.39 -29.42
N ILE A 19 9.21 35.17 -29.46
CA ILE A 19 8.63 33.85 -29.19
C ILE A 19 9.06 32.85 -30.26
N LYS A 20 9.03 33.24 -31.55
CA LYS A 20 9.53 32.40 -32.64
C LYS A 20 11.02 32.09 -32.51
N GLN A 21 11.84 33.07 -32.13
CA GLN A 21 13.27 32.87 -31.88
C GLN A 21 13.52 31.94 -30.69
N LEU A 22 12.80 32.11 -29.58
CA LEU A 22 12.89 31.21 -28.42
C LEU A 22 12.51 29.78 -28.82
N GLN A 23 11.43 29.62 -29.57
CA GLN A 23 10.93 28.31 -30.01
C GLN A 23 11.87 27.63 -31.02
N GLN A 24 12.50 28.40 -31.92
CA GLN A 24 13.58 27.91 -32.78
C GLN A 24 14.82 27.49 -31.96
N ARG A 25 15.17 28.25 -30.92
CA ARG A 25 16.25 27.89 -29.98
C ARG A 25 15.95 26.57 -29.26
N THR A 26 14.70 26.36 -28.84
CA THR A 26 14.27 25.11 -28.18
C THR A 26 14.27 23.92 -29.15
N GLN A 27 13.92 24.13 -30.43
CA GLN A 27 13.93 23.06 -31.44
C GLN A 27 15.36 22.68 -31.85
N GLN A 28 16.29 23.63 -31.96
CA GLN A 28 17.70 23.32 -32.20
C GLN A 28 18.32 22.46 -31.08
N ASP A 29 17.90 22.64 -29.83
CA ASP A 29 18.41 21.86 -28.70
C ASP A 29 17.88 20.40 -28.68
N SER A 30 16.71 20.12 -29.29
CA SER A 30 16.17 18.76 -29.40
C SER A 30 16.88 17.87 -30.43
N GLY A 31 17.44 18.46 -31.49
CA GLY A 31 18.17 17.74 -32.55
C GLY A 31 19.68 17.66 -32.32
N GLN A 32 20.21 18.46 -31.39
CA GLN A 32 21.63 18.64 -31.19
C GLN A 32 22.06 18.49 -29.73
N ARG A 33 21.46 17.54 -29.00
CA ARG A 33 22.13 16.95 -27.84
C ARG A 33 23.27 16.04 -28.31
N ARG A 34 24.27 16.67 -28.94
CA ARG A 34 25.55 16.08 -29.31
C ARG A 34 26.07 15.36 -28.08
N ARG A 35 26.50 14.12 -28.28
CA ARG A 35 27.18 13.29 -27.30
C ARG A 35 28.51 13.95 -26.91
N THR A 36 28.47 14.94 -26.03
CA THR A 36 29.65 15.64 -25.51
C THR A 36 29.68 15.50 -24.00
N ALA A 37 30.05 14.29 -23.59
CA ALA A 37 30.88 13.97 -22.45
C ALA A 37 30.82 12.44 -22.34
N VAL A 38 31.94 11.74 -22.57
CA VAL A 38 32.08 10.38 -22.08
C VAL A 38 32.14 10.49 -20.55
N LEU A 39 30.97 10.58 -19.93
CA LEU A 39 30.82 10.47 -18.49
C LEU A 39 31.36 9.08 -18.11
N PRO A 40 32.25 8.98 -17.10
CA PRO A 40 32.64 7.66 -16.59
C PRO A 40 31.35 6.89 -16.27
N LYS A 41 31.38 5.56 -16.46
CA LYS A 41 30.25 4.65 -16.17
C LYS A 41 29.86 4.74 -14.69
N ARG A 42 29.19 5.82 -14.30
CA ARG A 42 28.50 5.93 -13.02
C ARG A 42 27.31 5.01 -13.12
N THR A 43 27.25 4.05 -12.19
CA THR A 43 26.07 3.20 -12.01
C THR A 43 24.84 4.09 -11.91
N TRP A 44 23.72 3.70 -12.53
CA TRP A 44 22.49 4.50 -12.53
C TRP A 44 22.07 4.89 -11.10
N ILE A 45 22.42 4.07 -10.13
CA ILE A 45 22.26 4.27 -8.68
C ILE A 45 22.72 5.67 -8.22
N GLN A 46 23.81 6.22 -8.77
CA GLN A 46 24.29 7.57 -8.45
C GLN A 46 23.58 8.71 -9.21
N ARG A 47 22.91 8.43 -10.33
CA ARG A 47 22.22 9.45 -11.14
C ARG A 47 20.83 9.75 -10.63
N ASN A 48 20.17 8.77 -9.99
CA ASN A 48 18.80 8.92 -9.52
C ASN A 48 18.61 8.13 -8.21
N PRO A 49 19.01 8.70 -7.06
CA PRO A 49 18.92 8.00 -5.76
C PRO A 49 17.47 7.66 -5.40
N ARG A 50 16.50 8.47 -5.81
CA ARG A 50 15.06 8.21 -5.61
C ARG A 50 14.58 6.98 -6.38
N LEU A 51 15.06 6.78 -7.61
CA LEU A 51 14.66 5.62 -8.42
C LEU A 51 15.24 4.33 -7.83
N PHE A 52 16.50 4.35 -7.39
CA PHE A 52 17.11 3.24 -6.68
C PHE A 52 16.35 2.91 -5.39
N GLN A 53 16.03 3.93 -4.58
CA GLN A 53 15.28 3.76 -3.35
C GLN A 53 13.90 3.16 -3.60
N ILE A 54 13.16 3.64 -4.59
CA ILE A 54 11.84 3.09 -4.95
C ILE A 54 12.00 1.64 -5.41
N THR A 55 12.92 1.33 -6.34
CA THR A 55 13.10 -0.04 -6.83
C THR A 55 13.52 -1.01 -5.72
N PHE A 56 14.38 -0.58 -4.82
CA PHE A 56 14.85 -1.40 -3.71
C PHE A 56 13.74 -1.61 -2.69
N ILE A 57 13.02 -0.56 -2.29
CA ILE A 57 11.89 -0.67 -1.36
C ILE A 57 10.78 -1.52 -1.96
N THR A 58 10.39 -1.32 -3.23
CA THR A 58 9.32 -2.11 -3.84
C THR A 58 9.70 -3.57 -4.00
N THR A 59 10.93 -3.87 -4.42
CA THR A 59 11.40 -5.27 -4.50
C THR A 59 11.51 -5.91 -3.11
N SER A 60 12.04 -5.21 -2.11
CA SER A 60 12.08 -5.70 -0.73
C SER A 60 10.67 -5.92 -0.16
N LEU A 61 9.74 -4.99 -0.38
CA LEU A 61 8.37 -5.12 0.11
C LEU A 61 7.66 -6.29 -0.59
N LEU A 62 7.82 -6.43 -1.91
CA LEU A 62 7.29 -7.57 -2.65
C LEU A 62 7.89 -8.88 -2.17
N ILE A 63 9.20 -8.98 -1.93
CA ILE A 63 9.81 -10.25 -1.48
C ILE A 63 9.42 -10.59 -0.03
N LEU A 64 9.49 -9.61 0.88
CA LEU A 64 9.24 -9.83 2.30
C LEU A 64 7.75 -9.94 2.64
N PHE A 65 6.86 -9.28 1.90
CA PHE A 65 5.42 -9.35 2.14
C PHE A 65 4.69 -10.30 1.18
N SER A 66 5.25 -10.69 0.03
CA SER A 66 4.61 -11.71 -0.83
C SER A 66 4.52 -13.04 -0.09
N ARG A 67 5.60 -13.57 0.48
CA ARG A 67 5.54 -14.86 1.19
C ARG A 67 4.54 -14.90 2.35
N PRO A 68 4.53 -13.97 3.32
CA PRO A 68 3.56 -14.01 4.40
C PRO A 68 2.12 -13.75 3.92
N LEU A 69 1.88 -12.90 2.92
CA LEU A 69 0.53 -12.76 2.32
C LEU A 69 0.11 -14.03 1.55
N TYR A 70 1.03 -14.63 0.80
CA TYR A 70 0.77 -15.82 -0.01
C TYR A 70 0.57 -17.06 0.89
N ASP A 71 1.36 -17.23 1.95
CA ASP A 71 1.20 -18.35 2.90
C ASP A 71 -0.03 -18.21 3.79
N VAL A 72 -0.41 -16.99 4.19
CA VAL A 72 -1.57 -16.77 5.07
C VAL A 72 -2.90 -16.89 4.29
N PHE A 73 -2.95 -16.47 3.02
CA PHE A 73 -4.22 -16.39 2.27
C PHE A 73 -4.33 -17.35 1.08
N ILE A 74 -3.22 -17.75 0.44
CA ILE A 74 -3.24 -18.47 -0.85
C ILE A 74 -2.60 -19.86 -0.76
N ALA A 75 -1.75 -20.15 0.24
CA ALA A 75 -1.14 -21.46 0.36
C ALA A 75 -2.21 -22.54 0.61
N ASP A 76 -2.38 -23.37 -0.42
CA ASP A 76 -2.91 -24.71 -0.27
C ASP A 76 -2.06 -25.46 0.78
N PRO A 77 -2.68 -26.33 1.59
CA PRO A 77 -1.95 -27.09 2.59
C PRO A 77 -0.80 -27.82 1.90
N ILE A 78 0.44 -27.50 2.32
CA ILE A 78 1.65 -28.26 2.01
C ILE A 78 1.29 -29.75 2.06
N PRO A 79 1.40 -30.50 0.94
CA PRO A 79 1.13 -31.91 0.96
C PRO A 79 2.05 -32.55 2.01
N PRO A 80 1.51 -33.43 2.88
CA PRO A 80 2.29 -33.98 3.97
C PRO A 80 3.57 -34.61 3.43
N PRO A 81 4.71 -34.46 4.12
CA PRO A 81 5.95 -35.13 3.73
C PRO A 81 5.64 -36.62 3.57
N ARG A 82 6.14 -37.22 2.47
CA ARG A 82 5.98 -38.65 2.18
C ARG A 82 6.51 -39.44 3.38
N GLY A 83 5.62 -39.89 4.27
CA GLY A 83 5.96 -40.60 5.51
C GLY A 83 5.48 -39.96 6.83
N GLY A 84 4.91 -38.75 6.81
CA GLY A 84 4.36 -38.12 8.02
C GLY A 84 2.89 -38.46 8.24
N ALA A 85 2.56 -39.01 9.41
CA ALA A 85 1.18 -39.31 9.82
C ALA A 85 0.22 -38.13 9.54
N PRO A 86 -1.03 -38.39 9.12
CA PRO A 86 -1.99 -37.32 8.85
C PRO A 86 -2.15 -36.43 10.09
N PRO A 87 -2.24 -35.10 9.93
CA PRO A 87 -2.45 -34.20 11.06
C PRO A 87 -3.72 -34.66 11.78
N GLY A 88 -3.57 -34.99 13.06
CA GLY A 88 -4.68 -35.52 13.87
C GLY A 88 -5.92 -34.64 13.76
N HIS A 89 -7.10 -35.24 13.96
CA HIS A 89 -8.39 -34.55 13.81
C HIS A 89 -8.50 -33.21 14.57
N LYS A 90 -7.74 -33.05 15.67
CA LYS A 90 -7.58 -31.80 16.43
C LYS A 90 -6.86 -30.69 15.64
N LEU A 91 -5.75 -30.99 14.97
CA LEU A 91 -4.99 -30.05 14.14
C LEU A 91 -5.82 -29.56 12.95
N ARG A 92 -6.56 -30.46 12.29
CA ARG A 92 -7.47 -30.12 11.19
C ARG A 92 -8.59 -29.17 11.66
N LYS A 93 -9.19 -29.46 12.82
CA LYS A 93 -10.23 -28.61 13.43
C LYS A 93 -9.70 -27.24 13.86
N ALA A 94 -8.50 -27.17 14.44
CA ALA A 94 -7.86 -25.91 14.82
C ALA A 94 -7.55 -25.04 13.59
N LYS A 95 -7.01 -25.65 12.52
CA LYS A 95 -6.73 -24.98 11.26
C LYS A 95 -8.01 -24.43 10.61
N GLN A 96 -9.11 -25.16 10.67
CA GLN A 96 -10.41 -24.70 10.18
C GLN A 96 -10.94 -23.49 10.95
N ARG A 97 -10.75 -23.45 12.27
CA ARG A 97 -11.16 -22.30 13.10
C ARG A 97 -10.33 -21.05 12.77
N LEU A 98 -9.02 -21.21 12.59
CA LEU A 98 -8.13 -20.12 12.20
C LEU A 98 -8.51 -19.52 10.84
N ARG A 99 -8.95 -20.35 9.88
CA ARG A 99 -9.42 -19.85 8.56
C ARG A 99 -10.67 -18.97 8.65
N ASN A 100 -11.55 -19.24 9.61
CA ASN A 100 -12.78 -18.45 9.79
C ASN A 100 -12.57 -17.20 10.67
N TYR A 101 -11.42 -17.09 11.34
CA TYR A 101 -11.12 -16.01 12.28
C TYR A 101 -11.06 -14.61 11.64
N PRO A 102 -10.42 -14.40 10.46
CA PRO A 102 -10.44 -13.11 9.78
C PRO A 102 -11.86 -12.65 9.40
N VAL A 103 -12.72 -13.60 9.02
CA VAL A 103 -14.12 -13.32 8.66
C VAL A 103 -14.91 -12.87 9.90
N LEU A 104 -14.67 -13.47 11.06
CA LEU A 104 -15.26 -13.05 12.34
C LEU A 104 -14.84 -11.63 12.73
N LEU A 105 -13.55 -11.33 12.60
CA LEU A 105 -13.02 -10.00 12.89
C LEU A 105 -13.56 -8.94 11.93
N GLY A 106 -13.69 -9.27 10.64
CA GLY A 106 -14.27 -8.38 9.63
C GLY A 106 -15.70 -7.96 9.96
N LYS A 107 -16.53 -8.86 10.49
CA LYS A 107 -17.90 -8.53 10.94
C LYS A 107 -17.94 -7.56 12.13
N CYS A 108 -16.87 -7.49 12.91
CA CYS A 108 -16.74 -6.63 14.09
C CYS A 108 -15.74 -5.49 13.89
N ALA A 109 -15.46 -5.13 12.64
CA ALA A 109 -14.44 -4.15 12.28
C ALA A 109 -14.62 -2.79 12.98
N ASP A 110 -15.86 -2.29 13.08
CA ASP A 110 -16.14 -0.98 13.71
C ASP A 110 -15.73 -0.95 15.18
N LYS A 111 -16.10 -2.00 15.93
CA LYS A 111 -15.75 -2.12 17.36
C LYS A 111 -14.27 -2.43 17.57
N ALA A 112 -13.67 -3.18 16.64
CA ALA A 112 -12.23 -3.45 16.65
C ALA A 112 -11.41 -2.17 16.45
N ALA A 113 -11.85 -1.27 15.57
CA ALA A 113 -11.20 0.01 15.32
C ALA A 113 -11.23 0.92 16.56
N ILE A 114 -12.35 0.96 17.28
CA ILE A 114 -12.46 1.73 18.54
C ILE A 114 -11.50 1.19 19.60
N TYR A 115 -11.43 -0.13 19.77
CA TYR A 115 -10.48 -0.76 20.69
C TYR A 115 -9.02 -0.49 20.28
N ALA A 116 -8.71 -0.64 18.99
CA ALA A 116 -7.38 -0.37 18.46
C ALA A 116 -6.97 1.09 18.71
N ALA A 117 -7.89 2.04 18.50
CA ALA A 117 -7.66 3.45 18.78
C ALA A 117 -7.44 3.76 20.28
N CYS A 118 -7.92 2.92 21.20
CA CYS A 118 -7.60 3.05 22.62
C CYS A 118 -6.19 2.51 22.91
N VAL A 119 -5.85 1.34 22.38
CA VAL A 119 -4.55 0.69 22.61
C VAL A 119 -3.39 1.46 21.99
N THR A 120 -3.60 2.18 20.89
CA THR A 120 -2.53 2.94 20.22
C THR A 120 -2.30 4.34 20.78
N ARG A 121 -3.09 4.80 21.75
CA ARG A 121 -2.94 6.15 22.34
C ARG A 121 -1.66 6.30 23.15
N ASP A 122 -1.33 5.29 23.96
CA ASP A 122 -0.20 5.33 24.87
C ASP A 122 0.85 4.29 24.47
N LEU A 123 2.15 4.64 24.58
CA LEU A 123 3.23 3.66 24.37
C LEU A 123 3.26 2.59 25.48
N ASN A 124 2.67 2.87 26.64
CA ASN A 124 2.64 1.96 27.78
C ASN A 124 1.22 1.83 28.34
N VAL A 125 0.36 1.16 27.57
CA VAL A 125 -1.01 0.84 27.99
C VAL A 125 -0.96 -0.08 29.22
N GLN A 126 -1.41 0.42 30.37
CA GLN A 126 -1.62 -0.43 31.53
C GLN A 126 -2.81 -1.36 31.34
N HIS A 127 -2.78 -2.48 32.07
CA HIS A 127 -3.89 -3.43 32.11
C HIS A 127 -5.17 -2.70 32.57
N HIS A 128 -6.32 -3.05 31.98
CA HIS A 128 -7.65 -2.50 32.29
C HIS A 128 -8.02 -1.09 31.78
N ILE A 129 -7.13 -0.38 31.08
CA ILE A 129 -7.46 0.98 30.56
C ILE A 129 -8.56 0.92 29.48
N CYS A 130 -8.45 -0.02 28.54
CA CYS A 130 -9.34 -0.14 27.38
C CYS A 130 -10.42 -1.22 27.56
N ASP A 131 -10.81 -1.53 28.80
CA ASP A 131 -11.74 -2.62 29.10
C ASP A 131 -13.14 -2.39 28.56
N LYS A 132 -13.57 -1.13 28.45
CA LYS A 132 -14.91 -0.79 27.96
C LYS A 132 -15.03 -1.10 26.47
N GLU A 133 -14.05 -0.66 25.69
CA GLU A 133 -13.92 -0.91 24.27
C GLU A 133 -13.71 -2.41 24.00
N PHE A 134 -12.89 -3.06 24.82
CA PHE A 134 -12.64 -4.49 24.72
C PHE A 134 -13.89 -5.34 24.96
N LYS A 135 -14.71 -4.99 25.97
CA LYS A 135 -15.98 -5.70 26.23
C LYS A 135 -16.92 -5.62 25.03
N GLN A 136 -17.10 -4.43 24.47
CA GLN A 136 -17.96 -4.25 23.29
C GLN A 136 -17.47 -5.05 22.08
N PHE A 137 -16.14 -5.09 21.87
CA PHE A 137 -15.51 -5.86 20.82
C PHE A 137 -15.68 -7.37 21.03
N SER A 138 -15.34 -7.88 22.22
CA SER A 138 -15.43 -9.31 22.55
C SER A 138 -16.86 -9.84 22.49
N GLU A 139 -17.86 -9.08 22.93
CA GLU A 139 -19.28 -9.42 22.78
C GLU A 139 -19.68 -9.57 21.31
N CYS A 140 -19.21 -8.67 20.44
CA CYS A 140 -19.45 -8.77 19.00
C CYS A 140 -18.82 -10.03 18.42
N VAL A 141 -17.56 -10.31 18.77
CA VAL A 141 -16.84 -11.50 18.30
C VAL A 141 -17.54 -12.77 18.76
N GLN A 142 -17.99 -12.84 20.01
CA GLN A 142 -18.76 -13.97 20.53
C GLN A 142 -20.11 -14.14 19.83
N LYS A 143 -20.81 -13.04 19.51
CA LYS A 143 -22.05 -13.07 18.74
C LYS A 143 -21.81 -13.60 17.32
N ALA A 144 -20.80 -13.06 16.63
CA ALA A 144 -20.41 -13.50 15.29
C ALA A 144 -19.98 -14.98 15.28
N ALA A 145 -19.33 -15.46 16.36
CA ALA A 145 -18.95 -16.85 16.53
C ALA A 145 -20.17 -17.79 16.52
N LYS A 146 -21.20 -17.39 17.27
CA LYS A 146 -22.46 -18.13 17.39
C LYS A 146 -23.19 -18.17 16.04
N GLU A 147 -23.25 -17.04 15.33
CA GLU A 147 -23.87 -16.96 14.00
C GLU A 147 -23.18 -17.86 12.97
N MET A 148 -21.85 -17.93 12.99
CA MET A 148 -21.08 -18.74 12.03
C MET A 148 -20.88 -20.21 12.48
N LYS A 149 -21.52 -20.62 13.59
CA LYS A 149 -21.38 -21.96 14.20
C LYS A 149 -19.93 -22.37 14.43
N THR A 150 -19.06 -21.39 14.68
CA THR A 150 -17.65 -21.59 14.97
C THR A 150 -17.42 -21.50 16.47
N LYS A 151 -16.78 -22.51 17.07
CA LYS A 151 -16.31 -22.41 18.45
C LYS A 151 -15.06 -21.52 18.47
N LEU A 152 -15.21 -20.32 19.03
CA LEU A 152 -14.13 -19.54 19.63
C LEU A 152 -13.79 -20.11 21.01
#